data_AF-A0A1T5M463-F1
#
_entry.id   AF-A0A1T5M463-F1
#
_cell.length_a   1.000
_cell.length_b   1.000
_cell.length_c   1.000
_cell.angle_alpha   90.00
_cell.angle_beta   90.00
_cell.angle_gamma   90.00
#
_symmetry.space_group_name_H-M   'P 1'
#
loop_
_entity.id
_entity.type
_entity.pdbx_description
1 polymer ?
#
loop_
_entity_poly.entity_id
_entity_poly.type
_entity_poly.pdbx_seq_one_letter_code
_entity_poly.pdbx_strand_id
1 'polypeptide(L)' 'MYKKLKIIENTIFIAAVSLGIYALGSTYLKNKDLPPGVCPIDNNKDLIYISIGLLIFSIAFPYIVNMIIKLRGNKS' A
#
# COMPACT_ATOMS: atom_id res chain seq x y z
N MET A 1 -9.45 -0.58 23.05
CA MET A 1 -9.84 -0.76 21.63
C MET A 1 -8.95 0.07 20.69
N TYR A 2 -8.76 1.37 20.94
CA TYR A 2 -7.92 2.27 20.12
C TYR A 2 -6.44 1.86 19.97
N LYS A 3 -5.78 1.38 21.04
CA LYS A 3 -4.37 0.91 20.96
C LYS A 3 -4.17 -0.26 19.99
N LYS A 4 -5.10 -1.23 19.96
CA LYS A 4 -5.00 -2.40 19.07
C LYS A 4 -5.20 -1.99 17.61
N LEU A 5 -6.16 -1.09 17.35
CA LEU A 5 -6.41 -0.54 16.02
C LEU A 5 -5.18 0.22 15.49
N LYS A 6 -4.57 1.05 16.34
CA LYS A 6 -3.37 1.82 16.00
C LYS A 6 -2.16 0.93 15.67
N ILE A 7 -2.02 -0.21 16.35
CA ILE A 7 -0.97 -1.19 16.03
C ILE A 7 -1.22 -1.79 14.65
N ILE A 8 -2.46 -2.21 14.36
CA ILE A 8 -2.83 -2.79 13.06
C ILE A 8 -2.60 -1.79 11.92
N GLU A 9 -3.05 -0.55 12.07
CA GLU A 9 -2.83 0.52 11.08
C GLU A 9 -1.34 0.75 10.82
N ASN A 10 -0.54 0.83 11.88
CA ASN A 10 0.90 1.07 11.74
C ASN A 10 1.60 -0.13 11.08
N THR A 11 1.21 -1.36 11.40
CA THR A 11 1.74 -2.56 10.75
C THR A 11 1.38 -2.61 9.27
N ILE A 12 0.13 -2.33 8.91
CA ILE A 12 -0.33 -2.29 7.51
C ILE A 12 0.43 -1.21 6.74
N PHE A 13 0.60 -0.03 7.35
CA PHE A 13 1.34 1.07 6.74
C PHE A 13 2.82 0.72 6.50
N ILE A 14 3.50 0.17 7.51
CA ILE A 14 4.90 -0.28 7.39
C ILE A 14 5.03 -1.36 6.31
N ALA A 15 4.11 -2.32 6.26
CA ALA A 15 4.09 -3.36 5.24
C ALA A 15 3.90 -2.77 3.83
N ALA A 16 2.97 -1.83 3.67
CA ALA A 16 2.72 -1.17 2.38
C ALA A 16 3.94 -0.36 1.91
N VAL A 17 4.58 0.40 2.80
CA VAL A 17 5.80 1.15 2.48
C VAL A 17 6.95 0.21 2.11
N SER A 18 7.14 -0.87 2.88
CA SER A 18 8.20 -1.86 2.62
C SER A 18 8.01 -2.55 1.26
N LEU A 19 6.78 -2.90 0.94
CA LEU A 19 6.41 -3.50 -0.35
C LEU A 19 6.63 -2.50 -1.50
N GLY A 20 6.26 -1.24 -1.31
CA GLY A 20 6.52 -0.17 -2.28
C GLY A 20 8.01 0.04 -2.56
N ILE A 21 8.84 0.08 -1.51
CA ILE A 21 10.31 0.15 -1.65
C ILE A 21 10.84 -1.06 -2.42
N TYR A 22 10.36 -2.26 -2.12
CA TYR A 22 10.75 -3.48 -2.82
C TYR A 22 10.34 -3.46 -4.30
N ALA A 23 9.11 -3.03 -4.62
CA ALA A 23 8.61 -2.93 -5.98
C ALA A 23 9.43 -1.91 -6.80
N LEU A 24 9.74 -0.76 -6.22
CA LEU A 24 10.60 0.25 -6.84
C LEU A 24 12.04 -0.24 -7.02
N GLY A 25 12.61 -0.85 -5.98
CA GLY A 25 13.98 -1.38 -6.00
C GLY A 25 14.17 -2.51 -7.01
N SER A 26 13.23 -3.46 -7.07
CA SER A 26 13.25 -4.55 -8.06
C SER A 26 13.08 -4.02 -9.49
N THR A 27 12.25 -3.00 -9.69
CA THR A 27 12.12 -2.32 -10.98
C THR A 27 13.41 -1.61 -11.37
N TYR A 28 14.07 -0.92 -10.42
CA TYR A 28 15.35 -0.24 -10.64
C TYR A 28 16.51 -1.20 -10.95
N LEU A 29 16.55 -2.37 -10.29
CA LEU A 29 17.58 -3.37 -10.57
C LEU A 29 17.37 -4.00 -11.94
N LYS A 30 16.14 -4.38 -12.28
CA LYS A 30 15.83 -4.96 -13.61
C LYS A 30 16.13 -3.98 -14.75
N ASN A 31 15.94 -2.67 -14.53
CA ASN A 31 16.32 -1.63 -15.50
C ASN A 31 17.78 -1.70 -15.96
N LYS A 32 18.71 -2.15 -15.10
CA LYS A 32 20.14 -2.18 -15.43
C LYS A 32 20.47 -3.21 -16.52
N ASP A 33 19.66 -4.25 -16.63
CA ASP A 33 19.84 -5.35 -17.58
C ASP A 33 18.95 -5.22 -18.82
N LEU A 34 18.13 -4.16 -18.92
CA LEU A 34 17.21 -3.96 -20.03
C LEU A 34 17.89 -3.17 -21.18
N PRO A 35 17.73 -3.60 -22.45
CA PRO A 35 18.22 -2.86 -23.60
C PRO A 35 17.61 -1.45 -23.69
N PRO A 36 18.27 -0.50 -24.35
CA PRO A 36 17.75 0.85 -24.49
C PRO A 36 16.40 0.83 -25.24
N GLY A 37 15.38 1.48 -24.67
CA GLY A 37 14.06 1.66 -25.29
C GLY A 37 12.94 0.75 -24.78
N VAL A 38 13.20 -0.16 -23.84
CA VAL A 38 12.15 -0.94 -23.17
C VAL A 38 11.75 -0.34 -21.82
N CYS A 39 10.45 -0.23 -21.56
CA CYS A 39 9.94 0.28 -20.29
C CYS A 39 9.99 -0.81 -19.20
N PRO A 40 10.74 -0.63 -18.11
CA PRO A 40 10.90 -1.61 -17.03
C PRO A 40 9.61 -1.91 -16.25
N ILE A 41 8.63 -1.02 -16.37
CA ILE A 41 7.33 -1.13 -15.73
C ILE A 41 6.54 -2.31 -16.30
N ASP A 42 6.75 -2.67 -17.58
CA ASP A 42 5.95 -3.71 -18.24
C ASP A 42 6.15 -5.10 -17.66
N ASN A 43 7.34 -5.39 -17.12
CA ASN A 43 7.64 -6.69 -16.51
C ASN A 43 7.27 -6.79 -15.03
N ASN A 44 6.97 -5.68 -14.35
CA ASN A 44 6.64 -5.67 -12.90
C ASN A 44 5.37 -4.87 -12.58
N LYS A 45 4.57 -4.55 -13.60
CA LYS A 45 3.34 -3.77 -13.50
C LYS A 45 2.40 -4.26 -12.42
N ASP A 46 2.22 -5.57 -12.30
CA ASP A 46 1.33 -6.16 -11.30
C ASP A 46 1.79 -5.85 -9.87
N LEU A 47 3.10 -5.97 -9.62
CA LEU A 47 3.69 -5.74 -8.30
C LEU A 47 3.61 -4.25 -7.92
N ILE A 48 3.76 -3.37 -8.90
CA ILE A 48 3.60 -1.91 -8.73
C ILE A 48 2.14 -1.57 -8.46
N TYR A 49 1.19 -2.10 -9.24
CA TYR A 49 -0.24 -1.86 -9.03
C TYR A 49 -0.73 -2.39 -7.68
N ILE A 50 -0.28 -3.58 -7.26
CA ILE A 50 -0.59 -4.14 -5.94
C ILE A 50 -0.02 -3.23 -4.84
N SER A 51 1.21 -2.75 -5.00
CA SER A 51 1.85 -1.88 -4.02
C SER A 51 1.11 -0.54 -3.88
N ILE A 52 0.73 0.07 -5.00
CA ILE A 52 -0.04 1.33 -5.02
C ILE A 52 -1.43 1.11 -4.41
N GLY A 53 -2.13 0.04 -4.80
CA GLY A 53 -3.44 -0.30 -4.26
C GLY A 53 -3.40 -0.52 -2.75
N LEU A 54 -2.39 -1.24 -2.26
CA LEU A 54 -2.20 -1.49 -0.83
C LEU A 54 -1.87 -0.22 -0.05
N LEU A 55 -1.09 0.69 -0.64
CA LEU A 55 -0.78 2.00 -0.04
C LEU A 55 -2.04 2.87 0.08
N ILE A 56 -2.82 2.99 -1.01
CA ILE A 56 -4.08 3.74 -1.01
C ILE A 56 -5.04 3.15 0.02
N PHE A 57 -5.17 1.83 0.06
CA PHE A 57 -6.01 1.14 1.04
C PHE A 57 -5.54 1.43 2.47
N SER A 58 -4.23 1.36 2.74
CA SER A 58 -3.66 1.66 4.06
C SER A 58 -3.98 3.09 4.52
N ILE A 59 -3.99 4.05 3.60
CA ILE A 59 -4.32 5.45 3.92
C ILE A 59 -5.83 5.61 4.13
N ALA A 60 -6.66 4.95 3.32
CA ALA A 60 -8.12 5.05 3.40
C ALA A 60 -8.73 4.29 4.59
N PHE A 61 -8.12 3.19 5.00
CA PHE A 61 -8.58 2.31 6.07
C PHE A 61 -8.96 3.04 7.39
N PRO A 62 -8.12 3.91 7.98
CA PRO A 62 -8.48 4.63 9.21
C PRO A 62 -9.74 5.50 9.04
N TYR A 63 -9.91 6.15 7.89
CA TYR A 63 -11.10 6.98 7.60
C TYR A 63 -12.36 6.13 7.51
N ILE A 64 -12.29 4.98 6.83
CA ILE A 64 -13.40 4.04 6.68
C ILE A 64 -13.81 3.50 8.05
N VAL A 65 -12.84 3.06 8.87
CA VAL A 65 -13.12 2.55 10.23
C VAL A 65 -13.79 3.62 11.09
N ASN A 66 -13.26 4.84 11.07
CA ASN A 66 -13.83 5.96 11.82
C ASN A 66 -15.27 6.28 11.36
N MET A 67 -15.52 6.26 10.05
CA MET A 67 -16.86 6.47 9.48
C MET A 67 -17.85 5.39 9.93
N ILE A 68 -17.46 4.12 9.91
CA ILE A 68 -18.30 2.99 10.36
C ILE A 68 -18.64 3.12 11.85
N ILE A 69 -17.66 3.50 12.69
CA ILE A 69 -17.88 3.70 14.13
C ILE A 69 -18.87 4.84 14.37
N LYS A 70 -18.72 5.96 13.66
CA LYS A 70 -19.64 7.10 13.74
C LYS A 70 -21.07 6.73 13.35
N LEU A 71 -21.24 5.97 12.26
CA LEU A 71 -22.55 5.47 11.83
C LEU A 71 -23.20 4.52 12.84
N ARG A 72 -22.39 3.70 13.53
CA ARG A 72 -22.88 2.78 14.57
C ARG A 72 -23.28 3.53 15.85
N GLY A 73 -22.55 4.57 16.23
CA GLY A 73 -22.85 5.39 17.41
C GLY A 73 -24.08 6.31 17.27
N ASN A 74 -24.44 6.69 16.05
CA ASN A 74 -25.62 7.54 15.78
C ASN A 74 -26.95 6.75 15.72
N LYS A 75 -26.90 5.42 15.90
CA LYS A 75 -28.06 4.52 15.78
C LYS A 75 -28.55 4.00 17.14
N SER A 76 -28.05 4.56 18.24
CA SER A 76 -28.43 4.25 19.63
C SER A 76 -28.87 5.52 20.34
#